data_AF-A0A2M6WDW6-F1
#
_entry.id   AF-A0A2M6WDW6-F1
#
_cell.length_a   1.000
_cell.length_b   1.000
_cell.length_c   1.000
_cell.angle_alpha   90.00
_cell.angle_beta   90.00
_cell.angle_gamma   90.00
#
_symmetry.space_group_name_H-M   'P 1'
#
loop_
_entity.id
_entity.type
_entity.pdbx_description
1 polymer ?
#
loop_
_entity_poly.entity_id
_entity_poly.type
_entity_poly.pdbx_seq_one_letter_code
_entity_poly.pdbx_strand_id
1 'polypeptide(L)'
;MCYHGFGHGVLAFLDYDFPDAVQFCSKVGTKEYHEREYIECAGGVVMEMVSGVHDPATWEEKKKKFLPDDDPLSLCRKGFIPEEVRPICYTYITPQLFLAVGGDLGNPTPEAFNKIFDLCSEIPTSDGENRLACFASLGKEFIAFVQERDIRNTEKLDYEQLSTIYTWCTLADEYDAIGACMISALNSIYWGGENNRAVSERFCSIVSDPKHKESCYSRLIENVDYYIDDITYRSAFCSELPPENQPLCKQRLLQ
;
A
#
# COMPACT_ATOMS: atom_id res chain seq x y z
N MET A 1 -4.00 -6.50 10.74
CA MET A 1 -4.52 -7.49 9.78
C MET A 1 -5.90 -8.10 10.12
N CYS A 2 -6.35 -8.16 11.39
CA CYS A 2 -7.63 -8.81 11.73
C CYS A 2 -8.86 -8.18 11.03
N TYR A 3 -8.97 -6.84 11.04
CA TYR A 3 -10.12 -6.16 10.43
C TYR A 3 -10.11 -6.20 8.90
N HIS A 4 -8.92 -6.20 8.30
CA HIS A 4 -8.76 -6.44 6.87
C HIS A 4 -9.38 -7.78 6.47
N GLY A 5 -8.97 -8.88 7.13
CA GLY A 5 -9.54 -10.21 6.91
C GLY A 5 -11.05 -10.27 7.16
N PHE A 6 -11.53 -9.55 8.19
CA PHE A 6 -12.97 -9.43 8.48
C PHE A 6 -13.74 -8.80 7.31
N GLY A 7 -13.19 -7.77 6.68
CA GLY A 7 -13.79 -7.10 5.52
C GLY A 7 -14.11 -8.03 4.36
N HIS A 8 -13.24 -9.00 4.07
CA HIS A 8 -13.52 -10.03 3.06
C HIS A 8 -14.80 -10.81 3.37
N GLY A 9 -14.91 -11.30 4.61
CA GLY A 9 -16.08 -12.02 5.07
C GLY A 9 -17.35 -11.18 5.08
N VAL A 10 -17.25 -9.88 5.43
CA VAL A 10 -18.40 -8.95 5.44
C VAL A 10 -19.00 -8.80 4.05
N LEU A 11 -18.18 -8.62 3.00
CA LEU A 11 -18.71 -8.48 1.64
C LEU A 11 -19.42 -9.76 1.17
N ALA A 12 -18.83 -10.92 1.45
CA ALA A 12 -19.42 -12.21 1.11
C ALA A 12 -20.74 -12.47 1.89
N PHE A 13 -20.77 -12.11 3.18
CA PHE A 13 -21.97 -12.23 4.03
C PHE A 13 -23.13 -11.36 3.55
N LEU A 14 -22.84 -10.24 2.89
CA LEU A 14 -23.83 -9.28 2.38
C LEU A 14 -24.07 -9.44 0.87
N ASP A 15 -23.90 -10.65 0.33
CA ASP A 15 -24.19 -11.00 -1.06
C ASP A 15 -23.51 -10.05 -2.08
N TYR A 16 -22.27 -9.64 -1.76
CA TYR A 16 -21.46 -8.72 -2.54
C TYR A 16 -22.12 -7.35 -2.78
N ASP A 17 -23.01 -6.90 -1.89
CA ASP A 17 -23.47 -5.51 -1.87
C ASP A 17 -22.42 -4.60 -1.23
N PHE A 18 -21.63 -3.95 -2.08
CA PHE A 18 -20.49 -3.14 -1.66
C PHE A 18 -20.87 -1.95 -0.74
N PRO A 19 -21.87 -1.10 -1.08
CA PRO A 19 -22.34 -0.05 -0.18
C PRO A 19 -22.70 -0.56 1.23
N ASP A 20 -23.48 -1.64 1.31
CA ASP A 20 -23.91 -2.20 2.58
C ASP A 20 -22.72 -2.76 3.37
N ALA A 21 -21.74 -3.37 2.70
CA ALA A 21 -20.51 -3.86 3.31
C ALA A 21 -19.63 -2.75 3.90
N VAL A 22 -19.43 -1.65 3.17
CA VAL A 22 -18.71 -0.47 3.69
C VAL A 22 -19.46 0.13 4.88
N GLN A 23 -20.78 0.27 4.77
CA GLN A 23 -21.61 0.75 5.89
C GLN A 23 -21.51 -0.19 7.10
N PHE A 24 -21.48 -1.50 6.89
CA PHE A 24 -21.32 -2.47 7.96
C PHE A 24 -19.95 -2.33 8.64
N CYS A 25 -18.88 -2.17 7.87
CA CYS A 25 -17.52 -1.93 8.39
C CYS A 25 -17.43 -0.67 9.26
N SER A 26 -18.26 0.36 9.05
CA SER A 26 -18.26 1.55 9.92
C SER A 26 -18.58 1.25 11.38
N LYS A 27 -19.19 0.09 11.68
CA LYS A 27 -19.56 -0.32 13.05
C LYS A 27 -18.40 -0.85 13.87
N VAL A 28 -17.26 -1.17 13.24
CA VAL A 28 -16.08 -1.71 13.95
C VAL A 28 -15.03 -0.65 14.25
N GLY A 29 -15.15 0.56 13.68
CA GLY A 29 -14.24 1.66 13.93
C GLY A 29 -14.33 2.19 15.35
N THR A 30 -13.20 2.59 15.91
CA THR A 30 -13.15 3.23 17.22
C THR A 30 -12.36 4.53 17.19
N LYS A 31 -12.79 5.50 18.01
CA LYS A 31 -12.09 6.79 18.15
C LYS A 31 -10.69 6.64 18.77
N GLU A 32 -10.50 5.62 19.62
CA GLU A 32 -9.22 5.34 20.26
C GLU A 32 -8.14 5.03 19.22
N TYR A 33 -8.50 4.34 18.15
CA TYR A 33 -7.60 3.96 17.06
C TYR A 33 -7.86 4.75 15.77
N HIS A 34 -8.43 5.95 15.88
CA HIS A 34 -8.68 6.85 14.75
C HIS A 34 -9.45 6.21 13.59
N GLU A 35 -10.44 5.36 13.91
CA GLU A 35 -11.26 4.64 12.94
C GLU A 35 -10.47 3.67 12.04
N ARG A 36 -9.24 3.29 12.42
CA ARG A 36 -8.38 2.45 11.59
C ARG A 36 -9.00 1.08 11.32
N GLU A 37 -9.74 0.53 12.28
CA GLU A 37 -10.43 -0.75 12.13
C GLU A 37 -11.49 -0.70 11.04
N TYR A 38 -12.24 0.41 10.96
CA TYR A 38 -13.20 0.66 9.89
C TYR A 38 -12.49 0.73 8.54
N ILE A 39 -11.45 1.56 8.43
CA ILE A 39 -10.69 1.76 7.20
C ILE A 39 -10.13 0.41 6.71
N GLU A 40 -9.51 -0.38 7.59
CA GLU A 40 -8.99 -1.71 7.23
C GLU A 40 -10.09 -2.69 6.82
N CYS A 41 -11.23 -2.71 7.50
CA CYS A 41 -12.38 -3.53 7.11
C CYS A 41 -12.87 -3.16 5.70
N ALA A 42 -13.02 -1.87 5.41
CA ALA A 42 -13.40 -1.43 4.08
C ALA A 42 -12.33 -1.74 3.02
N GLY A 43 -11.04 -1.72 3.39
CA GLY A 43 -9.94 -2.19 2.54
C GLY A 43 -10.07 -3.68 2.17
N GLY A 44 -10.43 -4.53 3.13
CA GLY A 44 -10.74 -5.94 2.88
C GLY A 44 -11.95 -6.15 1.96
N VAL A 45 -12.99 -5.32 2.11
CA VAL A 45 -14.14 -5.30 1.19
C VAL A 45 -13.71 -4.97 -0.24
N VAL A 46 -12.81 -4.00 -0.43
CA VAL A 46 -12.24 -3.67 -1.75
C VAL A 46 -11.49 -4.87 -2.33
N MET A 47 -10.60 -5.50 -1.56
CA MET A 47 -9.83 -6.65 -2.04
C MET A 47 -10.73 -7.84 -2.39
N GLU A 48 -11.78 -8.09 -1.62
CA GLU A 48 -12.75 -9.14 -1.93
C GLU A 48 -13.56 -8.82 -3.18
N MET A 49 -13.97 -7.57 -3.39
CA MET A 49 -14.65 -7.18 -4.63
C MET A 49 -13.75 -7.32 -5.85
N VAL A 50 -12.45 -7.09 -5.72
CA VAL A 50 -11.49 -7.26 -6.82
C VAL A 50 -11.18 -8.73 -7.10
N SER A 51 -11.20 -9.60 -6.08
CA SER A 51 -10.75 -10.99 -6.20
C SER A 51 -11.85 -12.04 -6.27
N GLY A 52 -13.02 -11.81 -5.65
CA GLY A 52 -14.18 -12.71 -5.69
C GLY A 52 -13.94 -14.10 -5.11
N VAL A 53 -13.10 -14.23 -4.09
CA VAL A 53 -12.60 -15.53 -3.60
C VAL A 53 -13.65 -16.31 -2.81
N HIS A 54 -14.48 -15.62 -2.02
CA HIS A 54 -15.35 -16.29 -1.04
C HIS A 54 -16.65 -16.84 -1.62
N ASP A 55 -17.30 -16.14 -2.56
CA ASP A 55 -18.42 -16.66 -3.36
C ASP A 55 -18.29 -16.19 -4.82
N PRO A 56 -17.55 -16.95 -5.65
CA PRO A 56 -17.30 -16.59 -7.04
C PRO A 56 -18.56 -16.45 -7.90
N ALA A 57 -19.63 -17.20 -7.59
CA ALA A 57 -20.85 -17.17 -8.39
C ALA A 57 -21.60 -15.85 -8.18
N THR A 58 -21.82 -15.46 -6.92
CA THR A 58 -22.45 -14.18 -6.58
C THR A 58 -21.57 -13.01 -7.00
N TRP A 59 -20.24 -13.14 -6.83
CA TRP A 59 -19.29 -12.14 -7.29
C TRP A 59 -19.41 -11.87 -8.79
N GLU A 60 -19.45 -12.90 -9.64
CA GLU A 60 -19.59 -12.74 -11.10
C GLU A 60 -20.86 -11.96 -11.49
N GLU A 61 -21.96 -12.14 -10.77
CA GLU A 61 -23.20 -11.40 -10.99
C GLU A 61 -23.08 -9.93 -10.61
N LYS A 62 -22.35 -9.63 -9.53
CA LYS A 62 -22.25 -8.28 -8.95
C LYS A 62 -21.08 -7.47 -9.51
N LYS A 63 -19.99 -8.11 -9.95
CA LYS A 63 -18.74 -7.42 -10.30
C LYS A 63 -18.94 -6.35 -11.36
N LYS A 64 -19.76 -6.60 -12.39
CA LYS A 64 -20.02 -5.64 -13.47
C LYS A 64 -20.66 -4.33 -13.00
N LYS A 65 -21.38 -4.35 -11.87
CA LYS A 65 -21.97 -3.15 -11.25
C LYS A 65 -20.91 -2.27 -10.60
N PHE A 66 -19.87 -2.87 -10.04
CA PHE A 66 -18.91 -2.20 -9.16
C PHE A 66 -17.51 -2.02 -9.78
N LEU A 67 -17.14 -2.90 -10.71
CA LEU A 67 -15.88 -2.94 -11.45
C LEU A 67 -16.15 -3.02 -12.96
N PRO A 68 -16.66 -1.93 -13.57
CA PRO A 68 -16.84 -1.88 -15.02
C PRO A 68 -15.48 -1.90 -15.73
N ASP A 69 -15.43 -2.59 -16.88
CA ASP A 69 -14.18 -2.78 -17.64
C ASP A 69 -13.61 -1.48 -18.23
N ASP A 70 -14.46 -0.47 -18.45
CA ASP A 70 -14.11 0.80 -19.12
C ASP A 70 -13.71 1.93 -18.16
N ASP A 71 -13.91 1.78 -16.84
CA ASP A 71 -13.45 2.73 -15.82
C ASP A 71 -12.89 1.97 -14.61
N PRO A 72 -11.61 1.59 -14.64
CA PRO A 72 -10.99 0.75 -13.61
C PRO A 72 -10.80 1.46 -12.27
N LEU A 73 -10.95 2.79 -12.22
CA LEU A 73 -10.90 3.59 -10.99
C LEU A 73 -12.30 3.91 -10.44
N SER A 74 -13.36 3.58 -11.19
CA SER A 74 -14.73 3.98 -10.88
C SER A 74 -15.18 3.60 -9.48
N LEU A 75 -14.80 2.42 -8.98
CA LEU A 75 -15.18 1.93 -7.65
C LEU A 75 -14.82 2.97 -6.58
N CYS A 76 -13.56 3.39 -6.55
CA CYS A 76 -13.04 4.35 -5.57
C CYS A 76 -13.61 5.77 -5.76
N ARG A 77 -14.17 6.09 -6.92
CA ARG A 77 -14.83 7.37 -7.22
C ARG A 77 -16.31 7.39 -6.83
N LYS A 78 -16.92 6.25 -6.50
CA LYS A 78 -18.36 6.21 -6.17
C LYS A 78 -18.64 6.93 -4.86
N GLY A 79 -19.74 7.69 -4.83
CA GLY A 79 -20.15 8.46 -3.65
C GLY A 79 -20.55 7.64 -2.42
N PHE A 80 -20.69 6.31 -2.55
CA PHE A 80 -20.90 5.43 -1.40
C PHE A 80 -19.60 5.06 -0.67
N ILE A 81 -18.42 5.45 -1.20
CA ILE A 81 -17.14 5.30 -0.52
C ILE A 81 -16.82 6.61 0.21
N PRO A 82 -16.83 6.61 1.55
CA PRO A 82 -16.51 7.79 2.34
C PRO A 82 -15.09 8.28 2.10
N GLU A 83 -14.86 9.57 2.32
CA GLU A 83 -13.57 10.22 1.98
C GLU A 83 -12.41 9.58 2.73
N GLU A 84 -12.61 9.23 4.00
CA GLU A 84 -11.62 8.58 4.87
C GLU A 84 -11.25 7.15 4.44
N VAL A 85 -12.11 6.49 3.66
CA VAL A 85 -11.87 5.14 3.11
C VAL A 85 -11.27 5.19 1.71
N ARG A 86 -11.48 6.28 0.98
CA ARG A 86 -11.10 6.37 -0.43
C ARG A 86 -9.61 6.09 -0.70
N PRO A 87 -8.65 6.55 0.14
CA PRO A 87 -7.24 6.23 -0.05
C PRO A 87 -6.95 4.73 0.03
N ILE A 88 -7.56 4.01 0.98
CA ILE A 88 -7.35 2.56 1.11
C ILE A 88 -8.01 1.79 -0.05
N CYS A 89 -9.10 2.31 -0.63
CA CYS A 89 -9.66 1.77 -1.86
C CYS A 89 -8.65 1.84 -3.01
N TYR A 90 -8.06 3.01 -3.27
CA TYR A 90 -7.04 3.16 -4.31
C TYR A 90 -5.78 2.34 -4.05
N THR A 91 -5.45 2.10 -2.78
CA THR A 91 -4.33 1.22 -2.39
C THR A 91 -4.59 -0.26 -2.75
N TYR A 92 -5.84 -0.70 -2.77
CA TYR A 92 -6.19 -2.11 -2.96
C TYR A 92 -6.84 -2.44 -4.30
N ILE A 93 -7.10 -1.45 -5.15
CA ILE A 93 -7.65 -1.67 -6.49
C ILE A 93 -6.59 -2.12 -7.52
N THR A 94 -5.30 -2.19 -7.15
CA THR A 94 -4.20 -2.51 -8.07
C THR A 94 -4.43 -3.75 -8.93
N PRO A 95 -4.96 -4.89 -8.43
CA PRO A 95 -5.19 -6.05 -9.29
C PRO A 95 -6.20 -5.77 -10.41
N GLN A 96 -7.23 -4.94 -10.16
CA GLN A 96 -8.14 -4.46 -11.20
C GLN A 96 -7.41 -3.58 -12.23
N LEU A 97 -6.47 -2.74 -11.79
CA LEU A 97 -5.69 -1.89 -12.70
C LEU A 97 -4.81 -2.75 -13.63
N PHE A 98 -4.22 -3.83 -13.12
CA PHE A 98 -3.48 -4.79 -13.95
C PHE A 98 -4.37 -5.42 -15.02
N LEU A 99 -5.58 -5.86 -14.66
CA LEU A 99 -6.53 -6.42 -15.63
C LEU A 99 -6.90 -5.39 -16.70
N ALA A 100 -7.17 -4.15 -16.29
CA ALA A 100 -7.58 -3.07 -17.19
C ALA A 100 -6.52 -2.72 -18.25
N VAL A 101 -5.22 -2.80 -17.89
CA VAL A 101 -4.12 -2.53 -18.83
C VAL A 101 -3.70 -3.76 -19.66
N GLY A 102 -4.41 -4.88 -19.50
CA GLY A 102 -4.09 -6.16 -20.12
C GLY A 102 -2.81 -6.81 -19.56
N GLY A 103 -2.46 -6.48 -18.32
CA GLY A 103 -1.29 -7.01 -17.63
C GLY A 103 -1.52 -8.43 -17.10
N ASP A 104 -0.43 -9.19 -17.02
CA ASP A 104 -0.42 -10.50 -16.36
C ASP A 104 0.07 -10.35 -14.92
N LEU A 105 -0.82 -10.58 -13.96
CA LEU A 105 -0.45 -10.59 -12.54
C LEU A 105 0.60 -11.69 -12.23
N GLY A 106 0.62 -12.80 -12.96
CA GLY A 106 1.61 -13.86 -12.78
C GLY A 106 3.01 -13.47 -13.28
N ASN A 107 3.09 -12.57 -14.25
CA ASN A 107 4.35 -12.09 -14.84
C ASN A 107 4.27 -10.59 -15.16
N PRO A 108 4.27 -9.73 -14.13
CA PRO A 108 4.09 -8.30 -14.32
C PRO A 108 5.34 -7.67 -14.97
N THR A 109 5.13 -6.71 -15.87
CA THR A 109 6.21 -6.07 -16.63
C THR A 109 6.25 -4.56 -16.42
N PRO A 110 7.42 -3.91 -16.64
CA PRO A 110 7.53 -2.45 -16.61
C PRO A 110 6.51 -1.72 -17.50
N GLU A 111 6.15 -2.29 -18.66
CA GLU A 111 5.13 -1.73 -19.54
C GLU A 111 3.74 -1.72 -18.90
N ALA A 112 3.39 -2.74 -18.13
CA ALA A 112 2.14 -2.76 -17.38
C ALA A 112 2.16 -1.71 -16.24
N PHE A 113 3.29 -1.55 -15.55
CA PHE A 113 3.43 -0.56 -14.48
C PHE A 113 3.25 0.86 -15.01
N ASN A 114 3.90 1.21 -16.13
CA ASN A 114 3.75 2.51 -16.78
C ASN A 114 2.27 2.84 -17.08
N LYS A 115 1.54 1.89 -17.68
CA LYS A 115 0.12 2.09 -17.98
C LYS A 115 -0.73 2.27 -16.72
N ILE A 116 -0.40 1.58 -15.63
CA ILE A 116 -1.10 1.75 -14.35
C ILE A 116 -0.78 3.12 -13.74
N PHE A 117 0.47 3.58 -13.84
CA PHE A 117 0.83 4.93 -13.44
C PHE A 117 0.09 5.99 -14.27
N ASP A 118 -0.08 5.79 -15.58
CA ASP A 118 -0.91 6.64 -16.42
C ASP A 118 -2.37 6.71 -15.91
N LEU A 119 -2.96 5.57 -15.53
CA LEU A 119 -4.30 5.55 -14.92
C LEU A 119 -4.34 6.34 -13.61
N CYS A 120 -3.35 6.16 -12.72
CA CYS A 120 -3.28 6.94 -11.48
C CYS A 120 -3.14 8.45 -11.74
N SER A 121 -2.48 8.84 -12.82
CA SER A 121 -2.34 10.24 -13.24
C SER A 121 -3.65 10.88 -13.70
N GLU A 122 -4.67 10.09 -14.07
CA GLU A 122 -6.01 10.61 -14.35
C GLU A 122 -6.74 11.12 -13.11
N ILE A 123 -6.31 10.73 -11.91
CA ILE A 123 -6.85 11.27 -10.67
C ILE A 123 -6.39 12.74 -10.57
N PRO A 124 -7.32 13.71 -10.43
CA PRO A 124 -6.95 15.13 -10.41
C PRO A 124 -5.92 15.44 -9.32
N THR A 125 -4.99 16.35 -9.60
CA THR A 125 -3.99 16.80 -8.61
C THR A 125 -4.63 17.50 -7.40
N SER A 126 -5.85 18.03 -7.56
CA SER A 126 -6.66 18.55 -6.44
C SER A 126 -7.10 17.45 -5.46
N ASP A 127 -7.11 16.18 -5.89
CA ASP A 127 -7.39 15.00 -5.08
C ASP A 127 -6.09 14.26 -4.73
N GLY A 128 -5.15 15.01 -4.16
CA GLY A 128 -3.76 14.57 -3.97
C GLY A 128 -3.60 13.30 -3.14
N GLU A 129 -4.38 13.13 -2.07
CA GLU A 129 -4.27 11.96 -1.20
C GLU A 129 -4.64 10.66 -1.93
N ASN A 130 -5.78 10.66 -2.63
CA ASN A 130 -6.24 9.50 -3.40
C ASN A 130 -5.33 9.20 -4.58
N ARG A 131 -4.84 10.25 -5.24
CA ARG A 131 -3.86 10.15 -6.31
C ARG A 131 -2.59 9.46 -5.82
N LEU A 132 -1.99 9.95 -4.75
CA LEU A 132 -0.79 9.35 -4.16
C LEU A 132 -1.05 7.94 -3.63
N ALA A 133 -2.24 7.65 -3.10
CA ALA A 133 -2.62 6.29 -2.71
C ALA A 133 -2.67 5.31 -3.90
N CYS A 134 -3.13 5.77 -5.06
CA CYS A 134 -3.08 4.97 -6.30
C CYS A 134 -1.64 4.64 -6.68
N PHE A 135 -0.73 5.61 -6.67
CA PHE A 135 0.70 5.38 -6.93
C PHE A 135 1.35 4.46 -5.88
N ALA A 136 1.03 4.67 -4.60
CA ALA A 136 1.47 3.86 -3.48
C ALA A 136 1.04 2.38 -3.62
N SER A 137 -0.09 2.13 -4.28
CA SER A 137 -0.62 0.79 -4.48
C SER A 137 0.37 -0.15 -5.19
N LEU A 138 1.09 0.35 -6.21
CA LEU A 138 2.11 -0.42 -6.92
C LEU A 138 3.35 -0.71 -6.07
N GLY A 139 3.80 0.28 -5.29
CA GLY A 139 4.95 0.10 -4.40
C GLY A 139 4.76 -1.04 -3.39
N LYS A 140 3.53 -1.20 -2.88
CA LYS A 140 3.15 -2.34 -2.04
C LYS A 140 3.28 -3.67 -2.79
N GLU A 141 2.80 -3.75 -4.02
CA GLU A 141 2.80 -4.99 -4.81
C GLU A 141 4.20 -5.38 -5.33
N PHE A 142 5.09 -4.41 -5.56
CA PHE A 142 6.45 -4.66 -6.06
C PHE A 142 7.25 -5.58 -5.17
N ILE A 143 7.02 -5.55 -3.85
CA ILE A 143 7.66 -6.46 -2.89
C ILE A 143 7.31 -7.91 -3.20
N ALA A 144 6.04 -8.19 -3.50
CA ALA A 144 5.62 -9.53 -3.89
C ALA A 144 6.20 -9.89 -5.27
N PHE A 145 6.19 -8.97 -6.23
CA PHE A 145 6.61 -9.27 -7.61
C PHE A 145 8.10 -9.61 -7.74
N VAL A 146 9.00 -8.87 -7.07
CA VAL A 146 10.44 -9.20 -7.13
C VAL A 146 10.79 -10.51 -6.42
N GLN A 147 9.87 -11.07 -5.63
CA GLN A 147 10.01 -12.35 -4.94
C GLN A 147 9.18 -13.46 -5.56
N GLU A 148 8.71 -13.30 -6.81
CA GLU A 148 7.83 -14.29 -7.46
C GLU A 148 6.60 -14.66 -6.60
N ARG A 149 6.10 -13.67 -5.84
CA ARG A 149 4.99 -13.74 -4.89
C ARG A 149 5.25 -14.57 -3.62
N ASP A 150 6.50 -14.94 -3.31
CA ASP A 150 6.86 -15.55 -2.02
C ASP A 150 7.09 -14.51 -0.92
N ILE A 151 5.99 -14.01 -0.34
CA ILE A 151 6.01 -12.99 0.71
C ILE A 151 6.53 -13.48 2.08
N ARG A 152 6.85 -14.77 2.24
CA ARG A 152 7.30 -15.34 3.52
C ARG A 152 8.75 -14.97 3.85
N ASN A 153 9.47 -14.39 2.90
CA ASN A 153 10.90 -14.10 2.98
C ASN A 153 11.21 -12.63 2.63
N THR A 154 10.29 -11.71 2.93
CA THR A 154 10.49 -10.27 2.67
C THR A 154 11.71 -9.69 3.39
N GLU A 155 12.10 -10.27 4.53
CA GLU A 155 13.35 -9.98 5.24
C GLU A 155 14.65 -10.44 4.54
N LYS A 156 14.56 -11.11 3.38
CA LYS A 156 15.70 -11.63 2.62
C LYS A 156 15.91 -10.95 1.26
N LEU A 157 15.22 -9.83 1.00
CA LEU A 157 15.42 -9.06 -0.22
C LEU A 157 16.90 -8.66 -0.38
N ASP A 158 17.49 -9.03 -1.51
CA ASP A 158 18.86 -8.66 -1.84
C ASP A 158 18.94 -7.26 -2.49
N TYR A 159 20.15 -6.79 -2.77
CA TYR A 159 20.36 -5.47 -3.38
C TYR A 159 19.77 -5.36 -4.78
N GLU A 160 19.74 -6.44 -5.56
CA GLU A 160 19.21 -6.44 -6.92
C GLU A 160 17.68 -6.29 -6.88
N GLN A 161 17.01 -7.07 -6.04
CA GLN A 161 15.56 -6.99 -5.84
C GLN A 161 15.14 -5.60 -5.32
N LEU A 162 15.85 -5.07 -4.33
CA LEU A 162 15.58 -3.72 -3.81
C LEU A 162 15.81 -2.64 -4.88
N SER A 163 16.88 -2.76 -5.67
CA SER A 163 17.15 -1.85 -6.78
C SER A 163 16.06 -1.92 -7.84
N THR A 164 15.57 -3.12 -8.16
CA THR A 164 14.46 -3.32 -9.08
C THR A 164 13.19 -2.63 -8.58
N ILE A 165 12.83 -2.78 -7.30
CA ILE A 165 11.68 -2.07 -6.70
C ILE A 165 11.83 -0.55 -6.88
N TYR A 166 13.01 0.00 -6.58
CA TYR A 166 13.26 1.43 -6.75
C TYR A 166 13.12 1.85 -8.22
N THR A 167 13.75 1.13 -9.15
CA THR A 167 13.65 1.39 -10.59
C THR A 167 12.20 1.33 -11.07
N TRP A 168 11.40 0.37 -10.62
CA TRP A 168 9.99 0.32 -10.98
C TRP A 168 9.18 1.48 -10.40
N CYS A 169 9.47 1.96 -9.20
CA CYS A 169 8.84 3.18 -8.69
C CYS A 169 9.21 4.43 -9.50
N THR A 170 10.42 4.50 -10.07
CA THR A 170 10.83 5.64 -10.91
C THR A 170 10.08 5.74 -12.24
N LEU A 171 9.38 4.68 -12.66
CA LEU A 171 8.53 4.67 -13.85
C LEU A 171 7.29 5.57 -13.71
N ALA A 172 6.95 6.04 -12.51
CA ALA A 172 5.84 6.96 -12.31
C ALA A 172 6.10 8.37 -12.88
N ASP A 173 7.36 8.69 -13.22
CA ASP A 173 7.89 9.95 -13.79
C ASP A 173 7.65 11.25 -12.99
N GLU A 174 6.61 11.30 -12.16
CA GLU A 174 6.28 12.43 -11.30
C GLU A 174 6.91 12.31 -9.92
N TYR A 175 7.51 13.41 -9.46
CA TYR A 175 8.28 13.45 -8.22
C TYR A 175 7.51 12.88 -7.01
N ASP A 176 6.31 13.40 -6.73
CA ASP A 176 5.52 12.97 -5.58
C ASP A 176 4.99 11.53 -5.74
N ALA A 177 4.73 11.10 -6.98
CA ALA A 177 4.28 9.73 -7.29
C ALA A 177 5.38 8.69 -7.02
N ILE A 178 6.62 9.00 -7.42
CA ILE A 178 7.80 8.20 -7.11
C ILE A 178 7.93 8.08 -5.59
N GLY A 179 7.86 9.21 -4.87
CA GLY A 179 7.90 9.23 -3.41
C GLY A 179 6.82 8.36 -2.75
N ALA A 180 5.57 8.45 -3.22
CA ALA A 180 4.45 7.65 -2.70
C ALA A 180 4.64 6.13 -2.94
N CYS A 181 5.06 5.74 -4.15
CA CYS A 181 5.39 4.35 -4.47
C CYS A 181 6.49 3.83 -3.54
N MET A 182 7.57 4.58 -3.38
CA MET A 182 8.72 4.18 -2.57
C MET A 182 8.38 4.08 -1.08
N ILE A 183 7.63 5.03 -0.53
CA ILE A 183 7.19 4.99 0.86
C ILE A 183 6.31 3.76 1.12
N SER A 184 5.43 3.42 0.18
CA SER A 184 4.59 2.22 0.28
C SER A 184 5.41 0.92 0.25
N ALA A 185 6.41 0.85 -0.64
CA ALA A 185 7.35 -0.25 -0.69
C ALA A 185 8.13 -0.38 0.62
N LEU A 186 8.68 0.72 1.14
CA LEU A 186 9.37 0.76 2.43
C LEU A 186 8.49 0.23 3.57
N ASN A 187 7.25 0.70 3.66
CA ASN A 187 6.30 0.26 4.69
C ASN A 187 6.01 -1.24 4.59
N SER A 188 5.92 -1.76 3.36
CA SER A 188 5.69 -3.19 3.09
C SER A 188 6.92 -4.04 3.43
N ILE A 189 8.14 -3.52 3.20
CA ILE A 189 9.40 -4.17 3.62
C ILE A 189 9.50 -4.19 5.15
N TYR A 190 9.20 -3.08 5.81
CA TYR A 190 9.31 -2.95 7.27
C TYR A 190 8.25 -3.79 8.01
N TRP A 191 7.04 -3.88 7.46
CA TRP A 191 5.91 -4.66 7.97
C TRP A 191 5.71 -4.47 9.48
N GLY A 192 5.50 -3.22 9.91
CA GLY A 192 5.23 -2.93 11.32
C GLY A 192 6.34 -3.34 12.29
N GLY A 193 7.56 -3.59 11.81
CA GLY A 193 8.68 -4.06 12.62
C GLY A 193 8.75 -5.58 12.79
N GLU A 194 7.90 -6.34 12.09
CA GLU A 194 7.96 -7.81 12.07
C GLU A 194 9.18 -8.32 11.28
N ASN A 195 9.64 -7.54 10.29
CA ASN A 195 10.77 -7.88 9.43
C ASN A 195 12.10 -7.29 9.94
N ASN A 196 13.20 -7.86 9.46
CA ASN A 196 14.54 -7.32 9.72
C ASN A 196 14.69 -5.88 9.16
N ARG A 197 14.79 -4.90 10.06
CA ARG A 197 14.94 -3.47 9.74
C ARG A 197 16.15 -3.12 8.85
N ALA A 198 17.19 -3.96 8.84
CA ALA A 198 18.36 -3.75 7.97
C ALA A 198 17.99 -3.79 6.49
N VAL A 199 16.93 -4.50 6.10
CA VAL A 199 16.42 -4.52 4.72
C VAL A 199 15.77 -3.19 4.36
N SER A 200 14.97 -2.62 5.28
CA SER A 200 14.38 -1.28 5.12
C SER A 200 15.46 -0.20 5.03
N GLU A 201 16.49 -0.27 5.86
CA GLU A 201 17.64 0.63 5.81
C GLU A 201 18.38 0.51 4.46
N ARG A 202 18.64 -0.73 4.02
CA ARG A 202 19.25 -1.00 2.72
C ARG A 202 18.43 -0.41 1.58
N PHE A 203 17.10 -0.56 1.62
CA PHE A 203 16.21 0.04 0.63
C PHE A 203 16.33 1.57 0.61
N CYS A 204 16.34 2.24 1.76
CA CYS A 204 16.58 3.69 1.78
C CYS A 204 17.98 4.08 1.31
N SER A 205 18.99 3.22 1.51
CA SER A 205 20.37 3.50 1.09
C SER A 205 20.55 3.58 -0.43
N ILE A 206 19.78 2.78 -1.20
CA ILE A 206 19.88 2.68 -2.67
C ILE A 206 19.12 3.80 -3.40
N VAL A 207 18.25 4.53 -2.70
CA VAL A 207 17.53 5.67 -3.26
C VAL A 207 18.53 6.74 -3.72
N SER A 208 18.51 7.07 -5.01
CA SER A 208 19.50 7.99 -5.58
C SER A 208 19.12 9.46 -5.45
N ASP A 209 17.82 9.80 -5.47
CA ASP A 209 17.36 11.17 -5.22
C ASP A 209 17.53 11.55 -3.73
N PRO A 210 18.29 12.61 -3.40
CA PRO A 210 18.59 12.95 -2.01
C PRO A 210 17.36 13.21 -1.12
N LYS A 211 16.32 13.84 -1.68
CA LYS A 211 15.12 14.21 -0.94
C LYS A 211 14.19 13.01 -0.75
N HIS A 212 14.06 12.13 -1.74
CA HIS A 212 13.38 10.83 -1.55
C HIS A 212 14.13 9.95 -0.56
N LYS A 213 15.47 9.99 -0.57
CA LYS A 213 16.29 9.26 0.41
C LYS A 213 16.04 9.77 1.83
N GLU A 214 16.07 11.08 2.04
CA GLU A 214 15.72 11.71 3.31
C GLU A 214 14.30 11.33 3.75
N SER A 215 13.33 11.41 2.84
CA SER A 215 11.93 11.03 3.11
C SER A 215 11.78 9.55 3.47
N CYS A 216 12.54 8.67 2.83
CA CYS A 216 12.58 7.24 3.14
C CYS A 216 13.08 6.99 4.56
N TYR A 217 14.21 7.58 4.96
CA TYR A 217 14.72 7.44 6.32
C TYR A 217 13.81 8.07 7.36
N SER A 218 13.25 9.25 7.08
CA SER A 218 12.27 9.89 7.95
C SER A 218 11.07 8.99 8.19
N ARG A 219 10.49 8.42 7.11
CA ARG A 219 9.39 7.46 7.21
C ARG A 219 9.77 6.20 7.98
N LEU A 220 10.98 5.67 7.80
CA LEU A 220 11.43 4.49 8.56
C LEU A 220 11.51 4.80 10.06
N ILE A 221 12.03 5.98 10.43
CA ILE A 221 12.04 6.45 11.83
C ILE A 221 10.61 6.59 12.36
N GLU A 222 9.69 7.15 11.57
CA GLU A 222 8.25 7.24 11.93
C GLU A 222 7.62 5.89 12.20
N ASN A 223 7.94 4.89 11.37
CA ASN A 223 7.44 3.54 11.58
C ASN A 223 8.00 2.93 12.86
N VAL A 224 9.29 3.13 13.17
CA VAL A 224 9.86 2.66 14.45
C VAL A 224 9.18 3.35 15.63
N ASP A 225 8.95 4.66 15.55
CA ASP A 225 8.25 5.44 16.57
C ASP A 225 6.84 4.91 16.85
N TYR A 226 6.13 4.57 15.77
CA TYR A 226 4.75 4.11 15.85
C TYR A 226 4.61 2.67 16.36
N TYR A 227 5.49 1.75 15.95
CA TYR A 227 5.33 0.32 16.22
C TYR A 227 6.14 -0.21 17.40
N ILE A 228 7.21 0.48 17.81
CA ILE A 228 8.18 -0.07 18.76
C ILE A 228 8.34 0.84 19.96
N ASP A 229 7.90 0.42 21.14
CA ASP A 229 8.07 1.19 22.39
C ASP A 229 9.40 0.89 23.11
N ASP A 230 10.11 -0.17 22.74
CA ASP A 230 11.35 -0.59 23.40
C ASP A 230 12.49 0.41 23.15
N ILE A 231 12.94 1.08 24.22
CA ILE A 231 13.98 2.10 24.15
C ILE A 231 15.36 1.54 23.76
N THR A 232 15.65 0.28 24.11
CA THR A 232 16.89 -0.41 23.72
C THR A 232 16.89 -0.65 22.22
N TYR A 233 15.75 -1.11 21.67
CA TYR A 233 15.57 -1.26 20.24
C TYR A 233 15.74 0.08 19.52
N ARG A 234 15.05 1.13 19.97
CA ARG A 234 15.13 2.48 19.40
C ARG A 234 16.56 3.01 19.40
N SER A 235 17.29 2.82 20.51
CA SER A 235 18.68 3.28 20.62
C SER A 235 19.63 2.49 19.72
N ALA A 236 19.41 1.18 19.55
CA ALA A 236 20.19 0.37 18.64
C ALA A 236 19.93 0.80 17.18
N PHE A 237 18.66 0.92 16.80
CA PHE A 237 18.24 1.39 15.48
C PHE A 237 18.85 2.75 15.12
N CYS A 238 18.77 3.76 16.01
CA CYS A 238 19.36 5.07 15.72
C CYS A 238 20.89 5.07 15.60
N SER A 239 21.57 4.07 16.18
CA SER A 239 23.03 3.93 16.07
C SER A 239 23.45 3.24 14.77
N GLU A 240 22.56 2.44 14.19
CA GLU A 240 22.76 1.71 12.93
C GLU A 240 22.57 2.60 11.70
N LEU A 241 21.69 3.61 11.79
CA LEU A 241 21.43 4.54 10.68
C LEU A 241 22.69 5.32 10.23
N PRO A 242 22.75 5.74 8.96
CA PRO A 242 23.79 6.65 8.46
C PRO A 242 23.96 7.89 9.35
N PRO A 243 25.19 8.39 9.57
CA PRO A 243 25.47 9.50 10.50
C PRO A 243 24.59 10.72 10.31
N GLU A 244 24.22 11.05 9.08
CA GLU A 244 23.34 12.17 8.72
C GLU A 244 21.90 12.03 9.26
N ASN A 245 21.41 10.80 9.47
CA ASN A 245 20.04 10.53 9.92
C ASN A 245 19.94 10.29 11.44
N GLN A 246 21.07 10.03 12.11
CA GLN A 246 21.09 9.74 13.55
C GLN A 246 20.55 10.88 14.42
N PRO A 247 20.82 12.18 14.15
CA PRO A 247 20.30 13.26 14.99
C PRO A 247 18.77 13.30 14.99
N LEU A 248 18.13 13.21 13.82
CA LEU A 248 16.67 13.16 13.68
C LEU A 248 16.09 11.94 14.40
N CYS A 249 16.71 10.77 14.22
CA CYS A 249 16.28 9.54 14.87
C CYS A 249 16.32 9.67 16.40
N LYS A 250 17.44 10.13 16.96
CA LYS A 250 17.63 10.28 18.42
C LYS A 250 16.67 11.32 18.99
N GLN A 251 16.46 12.43 18.28
CA GLN A 251 15.51 13.46 18.68
C GLN A 251 14.08 12.91 18.74
N ARG A 252 13.67 12.10 17.77
CA ARG A 252 12.30 11.60 17.69
C ARG A 252 12.04 10.42 18.62
N LEU A 253 13.01 9.51 18.75
CA LEU A 253 12.79 8.22 19.40
C LEU A 253 13.28 8.15 20.85
N LEU A 254 14.22 9.00 21.26
CA LEU A 254 14.91 8.89 22.55
C LEU A 254 14.77 10.11 23.47
N GLN A 255 14.06 11.16 23.03
CA GLN A 255 13.77 12.36 23.81
C GLN A 255 12.27 12.46 24.06
#